data_AF-A0A838GF68-F1
#
_entry.id   AF-A0A838GF68-F1
#
_cell.length_a   1.000
_cell.length_b   1.000
_cell.length_c   1.000
_cell.angle_alpha   90.00
_cell.angle_beta   90.00
_cell.angle_gamma   90.00
#
_symmetry.space_group_name_H-M   'P 1'
#
loop_
_entity.id
_entity.type
_entity.pdbx_description
1 polymer ?
#
loop_
_entity_poly.entity_id
_entity_poly.type
_entity_poly.pdbx_seq_one_letter_code
_entity_poly.pdbx_strand_id
1 'polypeptide(L)'
;PEEQLDYSRFIADEAHARGLAVGLKNSIDHAAELEPWFDFAVNEQCFQYDECRRLEPFLDAGKNVIIVEYRSELGQFCGDADQLGAVAMRKKLSLRVWRQSCP
;
A
#
# COMPACT_ATOMS: atom_id res chain seq x y z
N PRO A 1 -9.45 -18.09 -2.48
CA PRO A 1 -8.36 -17.36 -3.17
C PRO A 1 -8.85 -16.66 -4.43
N GLU A 2 -9.48 -17.39 -5.36
CA GLU A 2 -10.04 -16.85 -6.60
C GLU A 2 -11.18 -15.83 -6.34
N GLU A 3 -12.09 -16.13 -5.41
CA GLU A 3 -13.16 -15.21 -5.01
C GLU A 3 -12.66 -13.82 -4.56
N GLN A 4 -11.51 -13.77 -3.88
CA GLN A 4 -10.90 -12.50 -3.45
C GLN A 4 -10.37 -11.70 -4.64
N LEU A 5 -9.76 -12.38 -5.62
CA LEU A 5 -9.26 -11.73 -6.84
C LEU A 5 -10.42 -11.19 -7.66
N ASP A 6 -11.46 -11.98 -7.86
CA ASP A 6 -12.64 -11.60 -8.63
C ASP A 6 -13.37 -10.41 -7.98
N TYR A 7 -13.56 -10.46 -6.66
CA TYR A 7 -14.14 -9.34 -5.94
C TYR A 7 -13.28 -8.07 -6.04
N SER A 8 -11.96 -8.21 -5.93
CA SER A 8 -11.04 -7.06 -6.01
C SER A 8 -11.06 -6.41 -7.40
N ARG A 9 -11.07 -7.22 -8.47
CA ARG A 9 -11.21 -6.74 -9.86
C ARG A 9 -12.57 -6.10 -10.10
N PHE A 10 -13.65 -6.70 -9.60
CA PHE A 10 -14.99 -6.10 -9.68
C PHE A 10 -15.03 -4.71 -9.02
N ILE A 11 -14.45 -4.56 -7.82
CA ILE A 11 -14.39 -3.26 -7.13
C ILE A 11 -13.58 -2.24 -7.95
N ALA A 12 -12.47 -2.66 -8.56
CA ALA A 12 -11.68 -1.78 -9.40
C ALA A 12 -12.43 -1.33 -10.65
N ASP A 13 -13.07 -2.27 -11.37
CA ASP A 13 -13.88 -1.98 -12.55
C ASP A 13 -15.03 -1.02 -12.21
N GLU A 14 -15.72 -1.21 -11.08
CA GLU A 14 -16.79 -0.32 -10.64
C GLU A 14 -16.28 1.08 -10.25
N ALA A 15 -15.09 1.19 -9.66
CA ALA A 15 -14.47 2.48 -9.36
C ALA A 15 -14.12 3.23 -10.65
N HIS A 16 -13.44 2.56 -11.58
CA HIS A 16 -13.03 3.12 -12.87
C HIS A 16 -14.22 3.52 -13.74
N ALA A 17 -15.30 2.72 -13.75
CA ALA A 17 -16.55 3.05 -14.44
C ALA A 17 -17.20 4.36 -13.94
N ARG A 18 -16.84 4.80 -12.73
CA ARG A 18 -17.30 6.05 -12.11
C ARG A 18 -16.25 7.16 -12.14
N GLY A 19 -15.12 6.96 -12.82
CA GLY A 19 -14.02 7.92 -12.88
C GLY A 19 -13.30 8.10 -11.55
N LEU A 20 -13.35 7.11 -10.66
CA LEU A 20 -12.67 7.11 -9.37
C LEU A 20 -11.39 6.28 -9.45
N ALA A 21 -10.34 6.72 -8.75
CA ALA A 21 -9.18 5.89 -8.50
C ALA A 21 -9.46 4.89 -7.37
N VAL A 22 -8.75 3.75 -7.37
CA VAL A 22 -8.89 2.66 -6.41
C VAL A 22 -7.53 2.16 -5.94
N GLY A 23 -7.40 1.94 -4.63
CA GLY A 23 -6.16 1.50 -4.01
C GLY A 23 -6.25 0.08 -3.46
N LEU A 24 -5.22 -0.75 -3.69
CA LEU A 24 -5.12 -2.08 -3.07
C LEU A 24 -4.72 -1.91 -1.61
N LYS A 25 -5.61 -2.27 -0.68
CA LYS A 25 -5.31 -2.24 0.75
C LYS A 25 -4.75 -3.59 1.21
N ASN A 26 -3.52 -3.60 1.69
CA ASN A 26 -2.81 -4.82 2.12
C ASN A 26 -2.85 -5.89 1.01
N SER A 27 -3.25 -7.13 1.31
CA SER A 27 -3.35 -8.24 0.33
C SER A 27 -2.11 -8.39 -0.56
N ILE A 28 -0.94 -8.18 0.05
CA ILE A 28 0.34 -8.08 -0.67
C ILE A 28 0.74 -9.37 -1.38
N ASP A 29 0.22 -10.52 -0.93
CA ASP A 29 0.39 -11.81 -1.62
C ASP A 29 -0.25 -11.84 -3.02
N HIS A 30 -1.22 -10.94 -3.27
CA HIS A 30 -1.91 -10.80 -4.55
C HIS A 30 -1.46 -9.55 -5.33
N ALA A 31 -0.43 -8.85 -4.86
CA ALA A 31 -0.01 -7.58 -5.46
C ALA A 31 0.30 -7.72 -6.96
N ALA A 32 1.07 -8.75 -7.36
CA ALA A 32 1.41 -8.97 -8.76
C ALA A 32 0.19 -9.30 -9.65
N GLU A 33 -0.83 -9.95 -9.09
CA GLU A 33 -2.04 -10.37 -9.82
C GLU A 33 -3.06 -9.23 -9.96
N LEU A 34 -3.07 -8.31 -8.98
CA LEU A 34 -4.04 -7.22 -8.90
C LEU A 34 -3.46 -5.87 -9.32
N GLU A 35 -2.14 -5.70 -9.37
CA GLU A 35 -1.49 -4.47 -9.80
C GLU A 35 -2.13 -3.87 -11.06
N PRO A 36 -2.43 -4.64 -12.13
CA PRO A 36 -2.96 -4.04 -13.35
C PRO A 36 -4.35 -3.38 -13.19
N TRP A 37 -5.11 -3.75 -12.15
CA TRP A 37 -6.46 -3.23 -11.87
C TRP A 37 -6.46 -2.05 -10.89
N PHE A 38 -5.41 -1.85 -10.10
CA PHE A 38 -5.40 -0.83 -9.04
C PHE A 38 -4.46 0.34 -9.40
N ASP A 39 -4.81 1.53 -8.94
CA ASP A 39 -4.08 2.77 -9.28
C ASP A 39 -2.91 3.06 -8.31
N PHE A 40 -3.00 2.52 -7.08
CA PHE A 40 -2.00 2.64 -6.03
C PHE A 40 -2.18 1.53 -4.99
N ALA A 41 -1.24 1.40 -4.06
CA ALA A 41 -1.37 0.52 -2.91
C ALA A 41 -1.31 1.28 -1.59
N VAL A 42 -2.03 0.78 -0.59
CA VAL A 42 -1.95 1.21 0.80
C VAL A 42 -1.61 -0.01 1.63
N ASN A 43 -0.50 0.01 2.36
CA ASN A 43 -0.10 -1.09 3.23
C ASN A 43 0.08 -0.61 4.68
N GLU A 44 -0.26 -1.49 5.62
CA GLU A 44 0.02 -1.31 7.04
C GLU A 44 1.14 -2.24 7.46
N GLN A 45 2.15 -1.67 8.11
CA GLN A 45 3.16 -2.40 8.89
C GLN A 45 4.12 -3.30 8.09
N CYS A 46 4.28 -3.11 6.78
CA CYS A 46 5.18 -4.00 6.03
C CYS A 46 6.63 -3.96 6.51
N PHE A 47 7.11 -2.85 7.10
CA PHE A 47 8.47 -2.81 7.65
C PHE A 47 8.53 -3.57 8.98
N GLN A 48 7.47 -3.50 9.78
CA GLN A 48 7.37 -4.27 11.02
C GLN A 48 7.38 -5.80 10.76
N TYR A 49 6.84 -6.23 9.62
CA TYR A 49 6.69 -7.64 9.24
C TYR A 49 7.69 -8.11 8.17
N ASP A 50 8.63 -7.25 7.74
CA ASP A 50 9.61 -7.54 6.69
C ASP A 50 8.99 -8.06 5.38
N GLU A 51 7.91 -7.39 4.93
CA GLU A 51 7.10 -7.82 3.79
C GLU A 51 6.96 -6.75 2.70
N CYS A 52 7.64 -5.61 2.80
CA CYS A 52 7.48 -4.49 1.88
C CYS A 52 7.87 -4.83 0.43
N ARG A 53 8.80 -5.76 0.20
CA ARG A 53 9.19 -6.18 -1.16
C ARG A 53 8.02 -6.75 -1.97
N ARG A 54 6.99 -7.28 -1.32
CA ARG A 54 5.79 -7.78 -2.01
C ARG A 54 4.99 -6.67 -2.71
N LEU A 55 5.29 -5.40 -2.42
CA LEU A 55 4.68 -4.23 -3.06
C LEU A 55 5.50 -3.71 -4.25
N GLU A 56 6.67 -4.29 -4.54
CA GLU A 56 7.49 -3.97 -5.73
C GLU A 56 6.68 -3.96 -7.04
N PRO A 57 5.70 -4.85 -7.30
CA PRO A 57 4.90 -4.79 -8.53
C PRO A 57 4.27 -3.42 -8.79
N PHE A 58 3.77 -2.73 -7.75
CA PHE A 58 3.20 -1.39 -7.90
C PHE A 58 4.28 -0.36 -8.19
N LEU A 59 5.42 -0.43 -7.51
CA LEU A 59 6.53 0.51 -7.68
C LEU A 59 7.17 0.37 -9.06
N ASP A 60 7.39 -0.85 -9.50
CA ASP A 60 7.95 -1.18 -10.82
C ASP A 60 7.02 -0.72 -11.95
N ALA A 61 5.71 -0.74 -11.73
CA ALA A 61 4.70 -0.18 -12.64
C ALA A 61 4.58 1.36 -12.56
N GLY A 62 5.39 2.03 -11.72
CA GLY A 62 5.36 3.47 -11.52
C GLY A 62 4.16 3.97 -10.71
N LYS A 63 3.50 3.10 -9.94
CA LYS A 63 2.34 3.41 -9.11
C LYS A 63 2.76 3.72 -7.68
N ASN A 64 1.99 4.60 -7.02
CA ASN A 64 2.28 5.00 -5.65
C ASN A 64 2.02 3.86 -4.67
N VAL A 65 2.90 3.73 -3.67
CA VAL A 65 2.70 2.87 -2.50
C VAL A 65 2.73 3.73 -1.24
N ILE A 66 1.65 3.66 -0.46
CA ILE A 66 1.49 4.40 0.79
C ILE A 66 1.62 3.43 1.96
N ILE A 67 2.63 3.61 2.80
CA ILE A 67 2.92 2.73 3.93
C ILE A 67 2.58 3.41 5.25
N VAL A 68 1.88 2.70 6.14
CA VAL A 68 1.54 3.18 7.48
C VAL A 68 2.11 2.25 8.54
N GLU A 69 2.99 2.79 9.37
CA GLU A 69 3.56 2.11 10.54
C GLU A 69 2.87 2.56 11.84
N TYR A 70 2.61 1.64 12.75
CA TYR A 70 1.94 1.95 14.03
C TYR A 70 2.88 1.88 15.24
N ARG A 71 3.85 0.96 15.20
CA ARG A 71 4.76 0.70 16.31
C ARG A 71 6.16 1.21 16.01
N SER A 72 6.62 1.03 14.78
CA SER A 72 7.92 1.45 14.29
C SER A 72 8.09 2.97 14.42
N GLU A 73 9.22 3.39 14.97
CA GLU A 73 9.70 4.77 15.00
C GLU A 73 10.24 5.17 13.62
N LEU A 74 10.17 6.46 13.26
CA LEU A 74 10.56 6.93 11.92
C LEU A 74 11.98 6.49 11.50
N GLY A 75 12.94 6.55 12.42
CA GLY A 75 14.32 6.15 12.16
C GLY A 75 14.50 4.66 11.85
N GLN A 76 13.49 3.82 12.07
CA GLN A 76 13.53 2.39 11.79
C GLN A 76 13.09 2.03 10.38
N PHE A 77 12.37 2.91 9.67
CA PHE A 77 11.78 2.56 8.37
C PHE A 77 11.85 3.66 7.31
N CYS A 78 12.04 4.94 7.67
CA CYS A 78 12.00 6.01 6.67
C CYS A 78 13.15 5.93 5.65
N GLY A 79 14.33 5.46 6.05
CA GLY A 79 15.44 5.28 5.11
C GLY A 79 15.15 4.18 4.07
N ASP A 80 14.57 3.08 4.51
CA ASP A 80 14.19 1.97 3.62
C ASP A 80 12.99 2.34 2.75
N ALA A 81 12.04 3.13 3.27
CA ALA A 81 10.92 3.67 2.50
C ALA A 81 11.37 4.61 1.38
N ASP A 82 12.34 5.49 1.66
CA ASP A 82 12.94 6.38 0.66
C ASP A 82 13.65 5.59 -0.44
N GLN A 83 14.44 4.58 -0.06
CA GLN A 83 15.10 3.67 -1.03
C GLN A 83 14.10 2.89 -1.88
N LEU A 84 12.98 2.48 -1.30
CA LEU A 84 11.89 1.79 -1.99
C LEU A 84 11.09 2.73 -2.90
N GLY A 85 11.17 4.05 -2.71
CA GLY A 85 10.36 5.04 -3.43
C GLY A 85 8.91 5.11 -2.93
N ALA A 86 8.63 4.65 -1.71
CA ALA A 86 7.29 4.63 -1.13
C ALA A 86 7.03 5.86 -0.23
N VAL A 87 5.79 6.34 -0.22
CA VAL A 87 5.35 7.37 0.73
C VAL A 87 5.01 6.70 2.06
N ALA A 88 5.79 6.97 3.11
CA ALA A 88 5.60 6.32 4.40
C ALA A 88 5.31 7.31 5.54
N MET A 89 4.50 6.86 6.51
CA MET A 89 4.20 7.62 7.71
C MET A 89 3.96 6.73 8.92
N ARG A 90 4.24 7.27 10.10
CA ARG A 90 3.81 6.70 11.37
C ARG A 90 2.46 7.28 11.78
N LYS A 91 1.55 6.43 12.25
CA LYS A 91 0.26 6.83 12.82
C LYS A 91 -0.02 6.11 14.15
N LYS A 92 -1.02 6.61 14.89
CA LYS A 92 -1.67 5.85 15.97
C LYS A 92 -2.70 4.92 15.33
N LEU A 93 -2.90 3.73 15.92
CA LEU A 93 -3.87 2.73 15.42
C LEU A 93 -5.30 3.27 15.31
N SER A 94 -5.67 4.29 16.09
CA SER A 94 -6.99 4.95 15.98
C SER A 94 -7.20 5.75 14.69
N LEU A 95 -6.14 5.92 13.88
CA LEU A 95 -6.14 6.63 12.60
C LEU A 95 -6.72 8.05 12.63
N ARG A 96 -6.69 8.69 13.81
CA ARG A 96 -7.07 10.10 13.97
C ARG A 96 -6.02 11.02 13.32
N VAL A 97 -6.22 12.33 13.50
CA VAL A 97 -5.46 13.41 12.84
C VAL A 97 -3.93 13.32 13.02
N TRP A 98 -3.45 12.73 14.12
CA TRP A 98 -2.02 12.61 14.39
C TRP A 98 -1.31 11.76 13.33
N ARG A 99 -0.17 12.24 12.85
CA ARG A 99 0.76 11.52 11.97
C ARG A 99 2.16 12.11 12.11
N GLN A 100 3.16 11.29 11.82
CA GLN A 100 4.51 11.74 11.51
C GLN A 100 4.87 11.18 10.14
N SER A 101 5.14 12.04 9.16
CA SER A 101 5.50 11.58 7.81
C SER A 101 7.00 11.39 7.73
N CYS A 102 7.47 10.46 6.90
CA CYS A 102 8.88 10.43 6.53
C CYS A 102 9.25 11.73 5.79
N PRO A 103 10.52 12.18 5.89
CA PRO A 103 11.02 13.37 5.20
C PRO A 103 10.84 13.29 3.68
#